data_AF-A0A351TNH5-F1
#
_entry.id   AF-A0A351TNH5-F1
#
_cell.length_a   1.000
_cell.length_b   1.000
_cell.length_c   1.000
_cell.angle_alpha   90.00
_cell.angle_beta   90.00
_cell.angle_gamma   90.00
#
_symmetry.space_group_name_H-M   'P 1'
#
loop_
_entity.id
_entity.type
_entity.pdbx_description
1 polymer ?
#
loop_
_entity_poly.entity_id
_entity_poly.type
_entity_poly.pdbx_seq_one_letter_code
_entity_poly.pdbx_strand_id
1 'polypeptide(L)'
;MKKIVLGISGGISFLIFLILLFTTNYLGHSQLSQTAADRWSSKKNASQVSCFFSVGSGITEDAIIDFEHTVDSALTDASVVQESENPGARLWADAYSADGTVTISTDKASIMADAIGIGGDFFLFHPMKLLYGAYFSGNDLMQDYCVIDEDAAWQLFGSNNVAGMMVNIGGIPHIVTGVVERPDGRLAEAAGLDSTLVYVSYKTLNELGSSHGINHYEIVMPNPVTGFAVNYIREKLGTEEKETEIVENTTRYSLLSRLKLLTQFGVRSMNGKAIIYPYWENIARGYEDILALLTLFEILFLAYPVGLALVFFCIWWKHKGWTMRDVRLKAVDKAERWVEKRREKRRKKKKGSPDSDDFEYIEFEDDGFMDEPGVKSPMKRKGKAPKEKDRKPASERREARREERLRKKQEKKQTKEQKKEQRRKKKGKTGGEL
;
A
#
# COMPACT_ATOMS: atom_id res chain seq x y z
N MET A 1 44.01 -18.85 6.40
CA MET A 1 43.91 -17.39 6.64
C MET A 1 43.06 -16.66 5.61
N LYS A 2 43.39 -16.63 4.31
CA LYS A 2 42.63 -15.86 3.29
C LYS A 2 41.11 -16.15 3.21
N LYS A 3 40.70 -17.43 3.33
CA LYS A 3 39.27 -17.82 3.33
C LYS A 3 38.49 -17.34 4.58
N ILE A 4 39.17 -17.24 5.72
CA ILE A 4 38.56 -16.78 6.98
C ILE A 4 38.38 -15.25 6.93
N VAL A 5 39.38 -14.53 6.42
CA VAL A 5 39.31 -13.07 6.23
C VAL A 5 38.17 -12.69 5.28
N LEU A 6 38.02 -13.40 4.15
CA LEU A 6 36.90 -13.20 3.21
C LEU A 6 35.53 -13.53 3.82
N GLY A 7 35.46 -14.54 4.69
CA GLY A 7 34.24 -14.86 5.43
C GLY A 7 33.86 -13.77 6.43
N ILE A 8 34.85 -13.22 7.15
CA ILE A 8 34.64 -12.13 8.11
C ILE A 8 34.21 -10.85 7.41
N SER A 9 34.87 -10.46 6.32
CA SER A 9 34.47 -9.28 5.54
C SER A 9 33.07 -9.44 4.94
N GLY A 10 32.72 -10.66 4.49
CA GLY A 10 31.37 -10.98 4.01
C GLY A 10 30.32 -10.85 5.12
N GLY A 11 30.64 -11.32 6.32
CA GLY A 11 29.78 -11.19 7.50
C GLY A 11 29.57 -9.74 7.92
N ILE A 12 30.62 -8.92 7.94
CA ILE A 12 30.53 -7.48 8.27
C ILE A 12 29.66 -6.75 7.23
N SER A 13 29.87 -7.02 5.94
CA SER A 13 29.08 -6.44 4.86
C SER A 13 27.60 -6.79 4.97
N PHE A 14 27.29 -8.06 5.27
CA PHE A 14 25.91 -8.50 5.52
C PHE A 14 25.30 -7.85 6.78
N LEU A 15 26.08 -7.63 7.84
CA LEU A 15 25.63 -6.93 9.03
C LEU A 15 25.28 -5.46 8.73
N ILE A 16 26.11 -4.77 7.95
CA ILE A 16 25.82 -3.41 7.49
C ILE A 16 24.53 -3.39 6.66
N PHE A 17 24.35 -4.36 5.74
CA PHE A 17 23.10 -4.52 5.00
C PHE A 17 21.88 -4.65 5.94
N LEU A 18 21.97 -5.45 6.99
CA LEU A 18 20.86 -5.59 7.95
C LEU A 18 20.57 -4.27 8.67
N ILE A 19 21.60 -3.53 9.11
CA ILE A 19 21.42 -2.22 9.74
C ILE A 19 20.72 -1.25 8.79
N LEU A 20 21.14 -1.20 7.53
CA LEU A 20 20.52 -0.36 6.52
C LEU A 20 19.06 -0.76 6.29
N LEU A 21 18.78 -2.06 6.16
CA LEU A 21 17.42 -2.58 5.97
C LEU A 21 16.47 -2.22 7.13
N PHE A 22 16.94 -2.31 8.38
CA PHE A 22 16.12 -1.90 9.52
C PHE A 22 15.93 -0.38 9.56
N THR A 23 16.99 0.39 9.29
CA THR A 23 16.94 1.85 9.25
C THR A 23 15.98 2.35 8.18
N THR A 24 16.04 1.80 6.94
CA THR A 24 15.16 2.24 5.85
C THR A 24 13.70 1.94 6.11
N ASN A 25 13.40 0.76 6.66
CA ASN A 25 12.03 0.41 7.04
C ASN A 25 11.53 1.29 8.20
N TYR A 26 12.35 1.52 9.23
CA TYR A 26 11.98 2.39 10.35
C TYR A 26 11.69 3.83 9.89
N LEU A 27 12.56 4.39 9.06
CA LEU A 27 12.46 5.76 8.59
C LEU A 27 11.27 5.98 7.64
N GLY A 28 10.89 4.95 6.86
CA GLY A 28 9.66 4.98 6.07
C GLY A 28 8.40 4.94 6.93
N HIS A 29 8.38 4.12 7.98
CA HIS A 29 7.23 4.02 8.90
C HIS A 29 7.12 5.18 9.89
N SER A 30 8.20 5.94 10.15
CA SER A 30 8.16 7.10 11.04
C SER A 30 7.46 8.32 10.42
N GLN A 31 7.18 8.30 9.11
CA GLN A 31 6.46 9.38 8.43
C GLN A 31 4.96 9.30 8.72
N LEU A 32 4.51 9.99 9.76
CA LEU A 32 3.12 9.95 10.19
C LEU A 32 2.14 10.44 9.11
N SER A 33 2.50 11.48 8.36
CA SER A 33 1.69 11.98 7.23
C SER A 33 1.46 10.94 6.12
N GLN A 34 2.30 9.90 6.04
CA GLN A 34 2.30 8.92 4.95
C GLN A 34 1.79 7.54 5.40
N THR A 35 1.38 7.41 6.66
CA THR A 35 1.05 6.13 7.32
C THR A 35 -0.36 6.13 7.91
N ALA A 36 -1.26 6.98 7.42
CA ALA A 36 -2.65 7.03 7.88
C ALA A 36 -3.36 5.67 7.67
N ALA A 37 -3.08 4.97 6.57
CA ALA A 37 -3.62 3.62 6.32
C ALA A 37 -3.21 2.58 7.39
N ASP A 38 -1.96 2.63 7.84
CA ASP A 38 -1.47 1.73 8.90
C ASP A 38 -2.13 2.04 10.24
N ARG A 39 -2.44 3.32 10.53
CA ARG A 39 -3.18 3.74 11.73
C ARG A 39 -4.68 3.42 11.64
N TRP A 40 -5.25 3.52 10.44
CA TRP A 40 -6.69 3.31 10.20
C TRP A 40 -7.09 1.85 10.35
N SER A 41 -6.27 0.92 9.86
CA SER A 41 -6.60 -0.51 9.92
C SER A 41 -5.43 -1.39 10.35
N SER A 42 -5.62 -2.07 11.48
CA SER A 42 -4.71 -3.13 11.95
C SER A 42 -4.63 -4.34 11.00
N LYS A 43 -5.65 -4.56 10.15
CA LYS A 43 -5.70 -5.65 9.17
C LYS A 43 -4.87 -5.34 7.90
N LYS A 44 -4.29 -4.14 7.76
CA LYS A 44 -3.53 -3.68 6.58
C LYS A 44 -4.30 -3.84 5.27
N ASN A 45 -5.62 -3.66 5.33
CA ASN A 45 -6.54 -3.74 4.18
C ASN A 45 -7.05 -2.37 3.74
N ALA A 46 -6.46 -1.28 4.25
CA ALA A 46 -6.74 0.09 3.82
C ALA A 46 -5.60 0.61 2.96
N SER A 47 -5.91 1.55 2.08
CA SER A 47 -4.91 2.33 1.33
C SER A 47 -5.17 3.81 1.56
N GLN A 48 -4.09 4.55 1.76
CA GLN A 48 -4.05 6.01 1.79
C GLN A 48 -3.58 6.47 0.41
N VAL A 49 -4.33 7.42 -0.15
CA VAL A 49 -4.03 8.02 -1.44
C VAL A 49 -4.15 9.53 -1.31
N SER A 50 -3.12 10.24 -1.76
CA SER A 50 -3.10 11.69 -1.91
C SER A 50 -3.28 12.08 -3.37
N CYS A 51 -4.04 13.14 -3.60
CA CYS A 51 -4.25 13.78 -4.88
C CYS A 51 -3.85 15.26 -4.75
N PHE A 52 -2.93 15.69 -5.59
CA PHE A 52 -2.45 17.07 -5.67
C PHE A 52 -2.98 17.69 -6.94
N PHE A 53 -3.49 18.91 -6.84
CA PHE A 53 -4.07 19.67 -7.93
C PHE A 53 -3.18 20.87 -8.26
N SER A 54 -3.14 21.26 -9.53
CA SER A 54 -2.52 22.52 -9.93
C SER A 54 -3.35 23.70 -9.46
N VAL A 55 -2.68 24.82 -9.24
CA VAL A 55 -3.34 26.09 -8.94
C VAL A 55 -4.31 26.41 -10.08
N GLY A 56 -5.58 26.65 -9.75
CA GLY A 56 -6.62 26.95 -10.73
C GLY A 56 -7.26 25.75 -11.43
N SER A 57 -7.02 24.51 -10.97
CA SER A 57 -7.70 23.28 -11.44
C SER A 57 -9.23 23.30 -11.29
N GLY A 58 -9.77 24.27 -10.55
CA GLY A 58 -11.21 24.47 -10.40
C GLY A 58 -11.91 23.46 -9.48
N ILE A 59 -11.16 22.69 -8.68
CA ILE A 59 -11.74 21.81 -7.66
C ILE A 59 -12.42 22.65 -6.57
N THR A 60 -13.70 22.39 -6.36
CA THR A 60 -14.53 23.05 -5.34
C THR A 60 -14.91 22.09 -4.22
N GLU A 61 -15.30 22.64 -3.08
CA GLU A 61 -15.84 21.86 -1.96
C GLU A 61 -17.05 21.02 -2.37
N ASP A 62 -17.98 21.58 -3.15
CA ASP A 62 -19.14 20.84 -3.69
C ASP A 62 -18.71 19.62 -4.52
N ALA A 63 -17.65 19.74 -5.34
CA ALA A 63 -17.17 18.63 -6.15
C ALA A 63 -16.57 17.50 -5.29
N ILE A 64 -15.98 17.85 -4.14
CA ILE A 64 -15.45 16.87 -3.17
C ILE A 64 -16.60 16.19 -2.44
N ILE A 65 -17.62 16.93 -1.99
CA ILE A 65 -18.81 16.36 -1.36
C ILE A 65 -19.54 15.41 -2.31
N ASP A 66 -19.70 15.79 -3.58
CA ASP A 66 -20.26 14.92 -4.60
C ASP A 66 -19.42 13.65 -4.79
N PHE A 67 -18.10 13.76 -4.75
CA PHE A 67 -17.20 12.61 -4.78
C PHE A 67 -17.39 11.71 -3.55
N GLU A 68 -17.40 12.26 -2.34
CA GLU A 68 -17.60 11.56 -1.07
C GLU A 68 -18.87 10.69 -1.10
N HIS A 69 -19.99 11.24 -1.60
CA HIS A 69 -21.24 10.50 -1.75
C HIS A 69 -21.14 9.29 -2.68
N THR A 70 -20.18 9.27 -3.60
CA THR A 70 -19.95 8.13 -4.50
C THR A 70 -19.09 7.04 -3.87
N VAL A 71 -18.28 7.36 -2.84
CA VAL A 71 -17.32 6.42 -2.23
C VAL A 71 -18.03 5.23 -1.59
N ASP A 72 -19.10 5.46 -0.82
CA ASP A 72 -19.86 4.40 -0.17
C ASP A 72 -20.49 3.41 -1.17
N SER A 73 -20.98 3.94 -2.29
CA SER A 73 -21.53 3.12 -3.37
C SER A 73 -20.43 2.25 -4.00
N ALA A 74 -19.25 2.83 -4.26
CA ALA A 74 -18.12 2.12 -4.83
C ALA A 74 -17.57 1.02 -3.90
N LEU A 75 -17.54 1.27 -2.58
CA LEU A 75 -17.15 0.27 -1.58
C LEU A 75 -18.17 -0.87 -1.51
N THR A 76 -19.45 -0.55 -1.55
CA THR A 76 -20.54 -1.54 -1.56
C THR A 76 -20.45 -2.43 -2.80
N ASP A 77 -20.21 -1.84 -3.97
CA ASP A 77 -20.01 -2.56 -5.23
C ASP A 77 -18.78 -3.49 -5.18
N ALA A 78 -17.74 -3.07 -4.47
CA ALA A 78 -16.55 -3.88 -4.20
C ALA A 78 -16.75 -4.93 -3.09
N SER A 79 -17.98 -5.10 -2.59
CA SER A 79 -18.36 -6.01 -1.50
C SER A 79 -17.66 -5.70 -0.18
N VAL A 80 -17.30 -4.44 0.05
CA VAL A 80 -16.80 -3.93 1.32
C VAL A 80 -17.96 -3.34 2.10
N VAL A 81 -18.26 -3.93 3.25
CA VAL A 81 -19.33 -3.50 4.14
C VAL A 81 -18.78 -3.29 5.54
N GLN A 82 -19.43 -2.41 6.29
CA GLN A 82 -19.08 -2.14 7.68
C GLN A 82 -19.40 -3.37 8.53
N GLU A 83 -18.34 -4.08 8.95
CA GLU A 83 -18.44 -5.25 9.84
C GLU A 83 -18.58 -4.86 11.32
N SER A 84 -18.41 -3.58 11.63
CA SER A 84 -18.43 -3.08 13.01
C SER A 84 -19.86 -2.93 13.53
N GLU A 85 -20.11 -3.41 14.75
CA GLU A 85 -21.37 -3.24 15.47
C GLU A 85 -21.61 -1.78 15.89
N ASN A 86 -20.57 -0.93 15.87
CA ASN A 86 -20.70 0.48 16.20
C ASN A 86 -21.37 1.23 15.03
N PRO A 87 -22.55 1.86 15.23
CA PRO A 87 -23.23 2.64 14.21
C PRO A 87 -22.42 3.82 13.67
N GLY A 88 -21.47 4.34 14.46
CA GLY A 88 -20.61 5.46 14.08
C GLY A 88 -19.25 5.07 13.48
N ALA A 89 -18.99 3.77 13.26
CA ALA A 89 -17.72 3.35 12.65
C ALA A 89 -17.69 3.71 11.17
N ARG A 90 -16.79 4.59 10.76
CA ARG A 90 -16.63 4.96 9.34
C ARG A 90 -15.76 3.92 8.64
N LEU A 91 -16.08 3.60 7.38
CA LEU A 91 -15.25 2.71 6.55
C LEU A 91 -14.01 3.41 6.02
N TRP A 92 -14.15 4.71 5.75
CA TRP A 92 -13.13 5.58 5.19
C TRP A 92 -13.18 6.94 5.89
N ALA A 93 -12.12 7.72 5.72
CA ALA A 93 -12.05 9.12 6.09
C ALA A 93 -11.26 9.83 5.01
N ASP A 94 -11.50 11.13 4.87
CA ASP A 94 -10.81 11.98 3.93
C ASP A 94 -10.55 13.37 4.51
N ALA A 95 -9.75 14.12 3.78
CA ALA A 95 -9.39 15.48 4.08
C ALA A 95 -9.06 16.22 2.78
N TYR A 96 -9.33 17.52 2.76
CA TYR A 96 -8.83 18.41 1.73
C TYR A 96 -8.19 19.63 2.37
N SER A 97 -7.30 20.25 1.62
CA SER A 97 -6.68 21.48 2.06
C SER A 97 -6.40 22.44 0.91
N ALA A 98 -6.32 23.71 1.26
CA ALA A 98 -5.84 24.78 0.42
C ALA A 98 -4.66 25.47 1.10
N ASP A 99 -3.63 25.79 0.33
CA ASP A 99 -2.54 26.66 0.79
C ASP A 99 -2.90 28.13 0.57
N GLY A 100 -2.38 28.97 1.45
CA GLY A 100 -2.64 30.39 1.39
C GLY A 100 -1.91 31.14 2.49
N THR A 101 -2.32 32.38 2.68
CA THR A 101 -1.80 33.23 3.75
C THR A 101 -2.94 33.91 4.48
N VAL A 102 -2.74 34.16 5.77
CA VAL A 102 -3.68 34.90 6.62
C VAL A 102 -2.94 35.92 7.46
N THR A 103 -3.58 37.06 7.69
CA THR A 103 -3.12 38.04 8.68
C THR A 103 -3.84 37.76 9.98
N ILE A 104 -3.07 37.45 11.02
CA ILE A 104 -3.58 37.17 12.36
C ILE A 104 -3.13 38.28 13.29
N SER A 105 -4.07 38.80 14.06
CA SER A 105 -3.80 39.86 15.01
C SER A 105 -4.44 39.62 16.36
N THR A 106 -3.80 40.16 17.37
CA THR A 106 -4.32 40.36 18.72
C THR A 106 -4.32 41.86 19.01
N ASP A 107 -4.80 42.26 20.19
CA ASP A 107 -4.70 43.66 20.62
C ASP A 107 -3.24 44.16 20.75
N LYS A 108 -2.26 43.24 20.78
CA LYS A 108 -0.86 43.54 21.06
C LYS A 108 0.06 43.39 19.85
N ALA A 109 -0.23 42.44 18.97
CA ALA A 109 0.64 42.07 17.87
C ALA A 109 -0.16 41.68 16.62
N SER A 110 0.45 41.83 15.45
CA SER A 110 -0.12 41.40 14.17
C SER A 110 0.98 40.76 13.36
N ILE A 111 0.72 39.58 12.81
CA ILE A 111 1.66 38.83 11.97
C ILE A 111 0.95 38.37 10.69
N MET A 112 1.71 38.26 9.62
CA MET A 112 1.28 37.58 8.40
C MET A 112 1.86 36.17 8.47
N ALA A 113 0.98 35.17 8.45
CA ALA A 113 1.33 33.77 8.60
C ALA A 113 0.92 32.98 7.35
N ASP A 114 1.68 31.92 7.05
CA ASP A 114 1.23 30.92 6.10
C ASP A 114 0.05 30.16 6.69
N ALA A 115 -0.93 29.88 5.84
CA ALA A 115 -2.21 29.33 6.24
C ALA A 115 -2.49 28.05 5.48
N ILE A 116 -3.04 27.06 6.19
CA ILE A 116 -3.64 25.89 5.59
C ILE A 116 -5.12 25.91 5.94
N GLY A 117 -5.94 26.10 4.93
CA GLY A 117 -7.39 25.99 5.03
C GLY A 117 -7.75 24.51 4.95
N ILE A 118 -8.23 23.94 6.05
CA ILE A 118 -8.52 22.51 6.16
C ILE A 118 -10.00 22.20 6.03
N GLY A 119 -10.28 21.04 5.42
CA GLY A 119 -11.58 20.38 5.32
C GLY A 119 -11.45 18.91 5.69
N GLY A 120 -12.56 18.26 6.09
CA GLY A 120 -12.52 16.86 6.52
C GLY A 120 -11.67 16.63 7.78
N ASP A 121 -11.13 15.42 7.90
CA ASP A 121 -10.34 14.97 9.05
C ASP A 121 -8.82 15.19 8.82
N PHE A 122 -8.39 16.42 8.48
CA PHE A 122 -7.00 16.74 8.11
C PHE A 122 -5.95 16.23 9.11
N PHE A 123 -6.15 16.46 10.41
CA PHE A 123 -5.19 16.05 11.45
C PHE A 123 -5.13 14.52 11.65
N LEU A 124 -6.07 13.74 11.09
CA LEU A 124 -5.96 12.29 11.04
C LEU A 124 -4.84 11.86 10.08
N PHE A 125 -4.75 12.54 8.94
CA PHE A 125 -3.70 12.32 7.95
C PHE A 125 -2.39 12.94 8.38
N HIS A 126 -2.42 14.17 8.86
CA HIS A 126 -1.27 14.94 9.31
C HIS A 126 -1.31 15.16 10.83
N PRO A 127 -1.01 14.13 11.65
CA PRO A 127 -1.00 14.27 13.09
C PRO A 127 0.25 15.06 13.49
N MET A 128 0.06 16.34 13.70
CA MET A 128 1.06 17.21 14.31
C MET A 128 1.22 16.82 15.79
N LYS A 129 2.25 17.29 16.47
CA LYS A 129 2.33 17.09 17.93
C LYS A 129 1.64 18.27 18.61
N LEU A 130 0.58 17.97 19.34
CA LEU A 130 -0.14 18.98 20.10
C LEU A 130 0.62 19.32 21.38
N LEU A 131 0.91 20.60 21.59
CA LEU A 131 1.50 21.11 22.83
C LEU A 131 0.41 21.46 23.84
N TYR A 132 -0.63 22.16 23.39
CA TYR A 132 -1.76 22.60 24.22
C TYR A 132 -3.07 22.55 23.42
N GLY A 133 -4.20 22.33 24.11
CA GLY A 133 -5.55 22.43 23.52
C GLY A 133 -6.02 21.15 22.82
N ALA A 134 -6.68 21.31 21.67
CA ALA A 134 -7.24 20.24 20.83
C ALA A 134 -7.24 20.62 19.34
N TYR A 135 -7.29 19.59 18.48
CA TYR A 135 -7.59 19.76 17.05
C TYR A 135 -9.07 20.07 16.84
N PHE A 136 -9.36 20.81 15.78
CA PHE A 136 -10.70 20.92 15.21
C PHE A 136 -10.79 20.07 13.94
N SER A 137 -12.02 19.72 13.53
CA SER A 137 -12.28 19.08 12.24
C SER A 137 -12.75 20.14 11.25
N GLY A 138 -12.36 20.02 9.98
CA GLY A 138 -12.91 20.87 8.93
C GLY A 138 -14.42 20.68 8.74
N ASN A 139 -14.96 19.56 9.22
CA ASN A 139 -16.38 19.24 9.20
C ASN A 139 -17.16 19.81 10.40
N ASP A 140 -16.51 20.53 11.31
CA ASP A 140 -17.18 21.14 12.46
C ASP A 140 -18.15 22.23 12.00
N LEU A 141 -19.31 22.36 12.65
CA LEU A 141 -20.27 23.41 12.31
C LEU A 141 -19.69 24.82 12.53
N MET A 142 -18.83 24.96 13.55
CA MET A 142 -18.14 26.19 13.88
C MET A 142 -16.85 26.29 13.09
N GLN A 143 -16.75 27.31 12.25
CA GLN A 143 -15.63 27.53 11.33
C GLN A 143 -14.60 28.54 11.87
N ASP A 144 -14.91 29.15 13.01
CA ASP A 144 -14.10 30.18 13.68
C ASP A 144 -13.00 29.59 14.58
N TYR A 145 -12.66 28.32 14.39
CA TYR A 145 -11.57 27.65 15.11
C TYR A 145 -10.28 27.75 14.32
N CYS A 146 -9.18 27.96 15.05
CA CYS A 146 -7.84 27.90 14.47
C CYS A 146 -6.86 27.16 15.37
N VAL A 147 -5.88 26.51 14.75
CA VAL A 147 -4.73 25.91 15.41
C VAL A 147 -3.49 26.64 14.91
N ILE A 148 -2.69 27.16 15.83
CA ILE A 148 -1.48 27.92 15.51
C ILE A 148 -0.24 27.10 15.87
N ASP A 149 0.88 27.37 15.22
CA ASP A 149 2.16 26.82 15.64
C ASP A 149 2.72 27.53 16.90
N GLU A 150 3.74 26.94 17.49
CA GLU A 150 4.39 27.48 18.69
C GLU A 150 5.05 28.85 18.45
N ASP A 151 5.55 29.10 17.23
CA ASP A 151 6.18 30.36 16.87
C ASP A 151 5.16 31.50 16.75
N ALA A 152 4.00 31.25 16.11
CA ALA A 152 2.89 32.21 16.05
C ALA A 152 2.34 32.49 17.45
N ALA A 153 2.20 31.45 18.28
CA ALA A 153 1.75 31.61 19.67
C ALA A 153 2.70 32.53 20.45
N TRP A 154 4.01 32.31 20.31
CA TRP A 154 5.02 33.14 20.95
C TRP A 154 5.00 34.58 20.42
N GLN A 155 4.90 34.79 19.11
CA GLN A 155 4.89 36.13 18.51
C GLN A 155 3.62 36.93 18.86
N LEU A 156 2.46 36.27 18.92
CA LEU A 156 1.17 36.92 19.17
C LEU A 156 0.91 37.19 20.65
N PHE A 157 1.34 36.29 21.53
CA PHE A 157 0.97 36.30 22.95
C PHE A 157 2.15 36.29 23.92
N GLY A 158 3.36 35.95 23.47
CA GLY A 158 4.54 35.76 24.31
C GLY A 158 4.50 34.48 25.16
N SER A 159 3.65 33.51 24.80
CA SER A 159 3.47 32.24 25.51
C SER A 159 2.91 31.18 24.55
N ASN A 160 3.24 29.91 24.79
CA ASN A 160 2.73 28.79 23.99
C ASN A 160 1.42 28.21 24.56
N ASN A 161 1.07 28.53 25.82
CA ASN A 161 -0.19 28.10 26.42
C ASN A 161 -1.28 29.14 26.18
N VAL A 162 -1.83 29.14 24.96
CA VAL A 162 -2.81 30.13 24.49
C VAL A 162 -4.08 29.50 23.93
N ALA A 163 -4.27 28.19 24.16
CA ALA A 163 -5.50 27.50 23.80
C ALA A 163 -6.69 28.12 24.57
N GLY A 164 -7.76 28.43 23.85
CA GLY A 164 -8.94 29.16 24.31
C GLY A 164 -8.85 30.68 24.18
N MET A 165 -7.70 31.24 23.77
CA MET A 165 -7.57 32.67 23.51
C MET A 165 -8.15 33.06 22.15
N MET A 166 -8.54 34.34 22.02
CA MET A 166 -9.06 34.89 20.77
C MET A 166 -7.95 35.52 19.94
N VAL A 167 -8.01 35.30 18.64
CA VAL A 167 -7.24 36.04 17.62
C VAL A 167 -8.20 36.58 16.57
N ASN A 168 -7.84 37.67 15.91
CA ASN A 168 -8.60 38.22 14.80
C ASN A 168 -7.95 37.80 13.49
N ILE A 169 -8.72 37.18 12.61
CA ILE A 169 -8.31 36.83 11.24
C ILE A 169 -9.23 37.60 10.30
N GLY A 170 -8.65 38.45 9.44
CA GLY A 170 -9.45 39.33 8.57
C GLY A 170 -10.42 40.25 9.34
N GLY A 171 -10.13 40.57 10.60
CA GLY A 171 -11.00 41.36 11.48
C GLY A 171 -12.13 40.58 12.16
N ILE A 172 -12.26 39.28 11.91
CA ILE A 172 -13.25 38.40 12.55
C ILE A 172 -12.59 37.62 13.71
N PRO A 173 -13.20 37.59 14.91
CA PRO A 173 -12.67 36.84 16.04
C PRO A 173 -12.73 35.32 15.80
N HIS A 174 -11.59 34.65 15.99
CA HIS A 174 -11.41 33.21 15.95
C HIS A 174 -10.85 32.71 17.29
N ILE A 175 -11.23 31.50 17.69
CA ILE A 175 -10.74 30.86 18.92
C ILE A 175 -9.55 29.97 18.57
N VAL A 176 -8.43 30.17 19.24
CA VAL A 176 -7.28 29.25 19.18
C VAL A 176 -7.64 27.97 19.93
N THR A 177 -7.94 26.88 19.22
CA THR A 177 -8.30 25.60 19.86
C THR A 177 -7.09 24.84 20.34
N GLY A 178 -5.95 25.00 19.68
CA GLY A 178 -4.73 24.29 20.00
C GLY A 178 -3.47 24.97 19.48
N VAL A 179 -2.35 24.57 20.07
CA VAL A 179 -1.01 24.99 19.68
C VAL A 179 -0.20 23.74 19.34
N VAL A 180 0.39 23.72 18.15
CA VAL A 180 1.17 22.57 17.65
C VAL A 180 2.65 22.86 17.62
N GLU A 181 3.46 21.81 17.81
CA GLU A 181 4.91 21.85 17.61
C GLU A 181 5.20 22.03 16.11
N ARG A 182 6.09 22.96 15.79
CA ARG A 182 6.50 23.19 14.41
C ARG A 182 7.50 22.10 14.00
N PRO A 183 7.31 21.42 12.85
CA PRO A 183 8.33 20.52 12.33
C PRO A 183 9.64 21.29 12.07
N ASP A 184 10.73 20.81 12.64
CA ASP A 184 12.03 21.47 12.55
C ASP A 184 13.02 20.70 11.68
N GLY A 185 14.14 21.36 11.38
CA GLY A 185 15.29 20.78 10.70
C GLY A 185 15.33 21.00 9.19
N ARG A 186 16.45 20.60 8.60
CA ARG A 186 16.84 20.96 7.22
C ARG A 186 15.81 20.58 6.16
N LEU A 187 15.10 19.46 6.33
CA LEU A 187 14.07 19.05 5.37
C LEU A 187 12.80 19.88 5.48
N ALA A 188 12.40 20.30 6.69
CA ALA A 188 11.23 21.15 6.88
C ALA A 188 11.47 22.55 6.33
N GLU A 189 12.62 23.15 6.64
CA GLU A 189 13.03 24.45 6.08
C GLU A 189 13.10 24.41 4.55
N ALA A 190 13.75 23.37 3.98
CA ALA A 190 13.85 23.22 2.53
C ALA A 190 12.50 22.90 1.85
N ALA A 191 11.50 22.45 2.61
CA ALA A 191 10.16 22.17 2.12
C ALA A 191 9.24 23.41 2.09
N GLY A 192 9.77 24.59 2.46
CA GLY A 192 9.03 25.86 2.47
C GLY A 192 8.39 26.19 3.81
N LEU A 193 8.78 25.52 4.89
CA LEU A 193 8.33 25.85 6.23
C LEU A 193 9.30 26.84 6.89
N ASP A 194 9.47 28.03 6.32
CA ASP A 194 10.36 29.09 6.83
C ASP A 194 9.60 30.15 7.66
N SER A 195 8.30 30.34 7.41
CA SER A 195 7.42 31.24 8.16
C SER A 195 6.55 30.51 9.22
N THR A 196 5.78 31.27 10.01
CA THR A 196 4.81 30.74 10.98
C THR A 196 3.61 30.14 10.26
N LEU A 197 3.14 28.99 10.74
CA LEU A 197 2.05 28.23 10.12
C LEU A 197 0.78 28.23 10.98
N VAL A 198 -0.36 28.46 10.33
CA VAL A 198 -1.67 28.42 10.98
C VAL A 198 -2.65 27.56 10.19
N TYR A 199 -3.42 26.76 10.92
CA TYR A 199 -4.49 25.94 10.39
C TYR A 199 -5.82 26.60 10.72
N VAL A 200 -6.61 26.89 9.69
CA VAL A 200 -7.95 27.46 9.79
C VAL A 200 -8.90 26.60 8.96
N SER A 201 -10.20 26.79 9.10
CA SER A 201 -11.12 26.17 8.16
C SER A 201 -10.87 26.64 6.72
N TYR A 202 -11.18 25.79 5.74
CA TYR A 202 -11.13 26.17 4.33
C TYR A 202 -11.96 27.43 4.06
N LYS A 203 -13.15 27.52 4.65
CA LYS A 203 -14.02 28.69 4.55
C LYS A 203 -13.36 29.96 5.06
N THR A 204 -12.78 29.93 6.27
CA THR A 204 -12.06 31.08 6.83
C THR A 204 -10.92 31.52 5.92
N LEU A 205 -10.13 30.59 5.38
CA LEU A 205 -9.04 30.95 4.47
C LEU A 205 -9.55 31.60 3.18
N ASN A 206 -10.64 31.07 2.63
CA ASN A 206 -11.20 31.54 1.36
C ASN A 206 -11.90 32.91 1.50
N GLU A 207 -12.55 33.18 2.64
CA GLU A 207 -13.27 34.43 2.88
C GLU A 207 -12.40 35.54 3.47
N LEU A 208 -11.43 35.20 4.33
CA LEU A 208 -10.69 36.17 5.16
C LEU A 208 -9.18 36.21 4.87
N GLY A 209 -8.67 35.30 4.04
CA GLY A 209 -7.26 35.21 3.66
C GLY A 209 -7.04 35.26 2.15
N SER A 210 -5.84 34.86 1.74
CA SER A 210 -5.49 34.65 0.34
C SER A 210 -5.36 33.15 0.07
N SER A 211 -6.38 32.55 -0.56
CA SER A 211 -6.39 31.12 -0.92
C SER A 211 -5.98 30.89 -2.38
N HIS A 212 -5.23 29.82 -2.64
CA HIS A 212 -4.96 29.34 -4.01
C HIS A 212 -5.98 28.30 -4.51
N GLY A 213 -7.09 28.13 -3.78
CA GLY A 213 -8.07 27.07 -4.03
C GLY A 213 -7.62 25.72 -3.48
N ILE A 214 -8.48 24.70 -3.61
CA ILE A 214 -8.18 23.37 -3.08
C ILE A 214 -7.07 22.74 -3.94
N ASN A 215 -5.92 22.52 -3.33
CA ASN A 215 -4.72 22.02 -3.99
C ASN A 215 -4.41 20.56 -3.60
N HIS A 216 -5.07 20.04 -2.57
CA HIS A 216 -4.74 18.77 -1.96
C HIS A 216 -6.00 18.08 -1.45
N TYR A 217 -6.10 16.78 -1.75
CA TYR A 217 -7.12 15.88 -1.26
C TYR A 217 -6.47 14.57 -0.84
N GLU A 218 -6.85 14.02 0.31
CA GLU A 218 -6.38 12.74 0.82
C GLU A 218 -7.54 11.90 1.30
N ILE A 219 -7.46 10.60 1.04
CA ILE A 219 -8.45 9.64 1.52
C ILE A 219 -7.76 8.38 1.99
N VAL A 220 -8.27 7.83 3.10
CA VAL A 220 -7.96 6.49 3.57
C VAL A 220 -9.21 5.64 3.45
N MET A 221 -9.14 4.59 2.62
CA MET A 221 -10.29 3.73 2.36
C MET A 221 -9.88 2.26 2.22
N PRO A 222 -10.82 1.31 2.41
CA PRO A 222 -10.55 -0.11 2.19
C PRO A 222 -10.08 -0.38 0.76
N ASN A 223 -9.06 -1.24 0.63
CA ASN A 223 -8.42 -1.60 -0.63
C ASN A 223 -8.57 -3.12 -0.86
N PRO A 224 -9.76 -3.59 -1.32
CA PRO A 224 -10.04 -5.02 -1.47
C PRO A 224 -9.15 -5.70 -2.52
N VAL A 225 -8.71 -4.95 -3.52
CA VAL A 225 -7.73 -5.37 -4.53
C VAL A 225 -6.66 -4.30 -4.70
N THR A 226 -5.41 -4.70 -4.96
CA THR A 226 -4.29 -3.77 -5.10
C THR A 226 -4.57 -2.69 -6.15
N GLY A 227 -4.46 -1.43 -5.74
CA GLY A 227 -4.71 -0.26 -6.59
C GLY A 227 -6.18 0.12 -6.77
N PHE A 228 -7.12 -0.46 -6.03
CA PHE A 228 -8.54 -0.08 -6.09
C PHE A 228 -8.72 1.41 -5.77
N ALA A 229 -8.26 1.85 -4.60
CA ALA A 229 -8.41 3.24 -4.14
C ALA A 229 -7.78 4.25 -5.13
N VAL A 230 -6.55 3.98 -5.57
CA VAL A 230 -5.80 4.85 -6.50
C VAL A 230 -6.51 4.97 -7.85
N ASN A 231 -7.01 3.86 -8.38
CA ASN A 231 -7.70 3.87 -9.67
C ASN A 231 -9.05 4.58 -9.56
N TYR A 232 -9.75 4.41 -8.44
CA TYR A 232 -11.02 5.08 -8.17
C TYR A 232 -10.85 6.60 -8.15
N ILE A 233 -9.87 7.12 -7.41
CA ILE A 233 -9.57 8.55 -7.33
C ILE A 233 -9.12 9.08 -8.70
N ARG A 234 -8.31 8.31 -9.44
CA ARG A 234 -7.90 8.69 -10.79
C ARG A 234 -9.08 8.82 -11.75
N GLU A 235 -10.08 7.97 -11.62
CA GLU A 235 -11.26 8.02 -12.49
C GLU A 235 -12.20 9.18 -12.16
N LYS A 236 -12.30 9.58 -10.88
CA LYS A 236 -13.27 10.58 -10.42
C LYS A 236 -12.71 11.99 -10.27
N LEU A 237 -11.50 12.12 -9.73
CA LEU A 237 -10.84 13.40 -9.44
C LEU A 237 -9.64 13.67 -10.37
N GLY A 238 -9.08 12.63 -11.00
CA GLY A 238 -7.87 12.70 -11.83
C GLY A 238 -8.09 12.89 -13.33
N THR A 239 -9.18 13.55 -13.75
CA THR A 239 -9.60 13.61 -15.17
C THR A 239 -8.57 14.29 -16.07
N GLU A 240 -7.75 15.19 -15.52
CA GLU A 240 -6.69 15.91 -16.23
C GLU A 240 -5.29 15.53 -15.72
N GLU A 241 -4.59 14.65 -16.44
CA GLU A 241 -3.26 14.13 -16.05
C GLU A 241 -2.16 15.23 -15.93
N LYS A 242 -2.37 16.40 -16.55
CA LYS A 242 -1.42 17.53 -16.49
C LYS A 242 -1.61 18.40 -15.25
N GLU A 243 -2.81 18.40 -14.70
CA GLU A 243 -3.23 19.25 -13.59
C GLU A 243 -3.33 18.46 -12.28
N THR A 244 -3.31 17.13 -12.35
CA THR A 244 -3.46 16.24 -11.19
C THR A 244 -2.24 15.33 -11.00
N GLU A 245 -1.84 15.13 -9.75
CA GLU A 245 -0.86 14.10 -9.36
C GLU A 245 -1.43 13.23 -8.25
N ILE A 246 -1.55 11.94 -8.52
CA ILE A 246 -2.11 10.97 -7.58
C ILE A 246 -0.99 10.06 -7.10
N VAL A 247 -0.83 9.97 -5.78
CA VAL A 247 0.21 9.21 -5.10
C VAL A 247 -0.43 8.22 -4.14
N GLU A 248 -0.02 6.95 -4.20
CA GLU A 248 -0.41 5.94 -3.20
C GLU A 248 0.59 5.93 -2.05
N ASN A 249 0.22 6.48 -0.91
CA ASN A 249 1.10 6.64 0.24
C ASN A 249 1.43 5.28 0.88
N THR A 250 0.47 4.35 0.89
CA THR A 250 0.63 3.03 1.51
C THR A 250 1.74 2.19 0.88
N THR A 251 1.93 2.27 -0.44
CA THR A 251 2.96 1.50 -1.16
C THR A 251 4.21 2.33 -1.44
N ARG A 252 4.23 3.61 -1.04
CA ARG A 252 5.26 4.61 -1.35
C ARG A 252 6.67 4.17 -1.00
N TYR A 253 6.88 3.72 0.24
CA TYR A 253 8.20 3.32 0.73
C TYR A 253 8.51 1.81 0.56
N SER A 254 7.65 1.08 -0.16
CA SER A 254 7.87 -0.34 -0.42
C SER A 254 9.18 -0.57 -1.19
N LEU A 255 9.80 -1.75 -1.02
CA LEU A 255 11.05 -2.09 -1.72
C LEU A 255 10.92 -1.92 -3.24
N LEU A 256 9.79 -2.33 -3.82
CA LEU A 256 9.54 -2.19 -5.26
C LEU A 256 9.49 -0.73 -5.70
N SER A 257 8.83 0.13 -4.93
CA SER A 257 8.78 1.57 -5.19
C SER A 257 10.16 2.21 -5.09
N ARG A 258 10.94 1.88 -4.05
CA ARG A 258 12.32 2.35 -3.88
C ARG A 258 13.23 1.92 -5.04
N LEU A 259 13.12 0.66 -5.48
CA LEU A 259 13.87 0.14 -6.63
C LEU A 259 13.46 0.82 -7.94
N LYS A 260 12.17 1.06 -8.15
CA LYS A 260 11.68 1.83 -9.31
C LYS A 260 12.25 3.25 -9.29
N LEU A 261 12.30 3.88 -8.13
CA LEU A 261 12.82 5.24 -7.97
C LEU A 261 14.29 5.35 -8.36
N LEU A 262 15.11 4.35 -8.00
CA LEU A 262 16.51 4.28 -8.42
C LEU A 262 16.67 4.29 -9.95
N THR A 263 15.76 3.67 -10.69
CA THR A 263 15.78 3.68 -12.16
C THR A 263 15.36 5.02 -12.78
N GLN A 264 14.75 5.90 -11.99
CA GLN A 264 14.27 7.22 -12.41
C GLN A 264 15.24 8.35 -12.03
N PHE A 265 16.46 8.01 -11.60
CA PHE A 265 17.50 8.98 -11.28
C PHE A 265 17.76 9.91 -12.48
N GLY A 266 17.70 11.22 -12.25
CA GLY A 266 17.88 12.26 -13.28
C GLY A 266 16.62 12.66 -14.05
N VAL A 267 15.59 11.82 -14.12
CA VAL A 267 14.30 12.16 -14.77
C VAL A 267 13.24 12.56 -13.74
N ARG A 268 13.38 12.10 -12.49
CA ARG A 268 12.43 12.41 -11.39
C ARG A 268 12.26 13.90 -11.10
N SER A 269 13.31 14.70 -11.27
CA SER A 269 13.25 16.15 -11.06
C SER A 269 12.56 16.89 -12.21
N MET A 270 12.30 16.22 -13.34
CA MET A 270 11.58 16.81 -14.46
C MET A 270 10.08 16.81 -14.15
N ASN A 271 9.56 17.96 -13.74
CA ASN A 271 8.12 18.16 -13.59
C ASN A 271 7.58 19.00 -14.75
N GLY A 272 6.57 18.49 -15.44
CA GLY A 272 5.83 19.22 -16.47
C GLY A 272 4.48 19.77 -15.99
N LYS A 273 4.14 19.56 -14.72
CA LYS A 273 2.87 19.96 -14.10
C LYS A 273 3.06 21.20 -13.24
N ALA A 274 2.08 22.10 -13.26
CA ALA A 274 2.06 23.32 -12.45
C ALA A 274 1.47 23.05 -11.04
N ILE A 275 2.00 22.05 -10.34
CA ILE A 275 1.54 21.64 -9.02
C ILE A 275 2.52 22.17 -7.98
N ILE A 276 2.00 22.91 -7.00
CA ILE A 276 2.73 23.34 -5.81
C ILE A 276 2.48 22.29 -4.74
N TYR A 277 3.54 21.63 -4.28
CA TYR A 277 3.42 20.61 -3.25
C TYR A 277 3.43 21.24 -1.86
N PRO A 278 2.54 20.80 -0.95
CA PRO A 278 2.60 21.22 0.43
C PRO A 278 3.87 20.70 1.12
N TYR A 279 4.24 21.33 2.23
CA TYR A 279 5.51 21.03 2.90
C TYR A 279 5.63 19.55 3.30
N TRP A 280 4.56 18.90 3.75
CA TRP A 280 4.59 17.48 4.15
C TRP A 280 4.88 16.55 2.97
N GLU A 281 4.40 16.89 1.77
CA GLU A 281 4.68 16.12 0.57
C GLU A 281 6.12 16.34 0.11
N ASN A 282 6.64 17.57 0.19
CA ASN A 282 8.04 17.86 -0.11
C ASN A 282 8.99 17.10 0.83
N ILE A 283 8.67 17.04 2.13
CA ILE A 283 9.39 16.23 3.11
C ILE A 283 9.33 14.75 2.71
N ALA A 284 8.15 14.23 2.38
CA ALA A 284 7.99 12.83 1.99
C ALA A 284 8.78 12.47 0.73
N ARG A 285 8.82 13.36 -0.28
CA ARG A 285 9.65 13.23 -1.49
C ARG A 285 11.15 13.25 -1.18
N GLY A 286 11.57 14.09 -0.24
CA GLY A 286 12.94 14.11 0.27
C GLY A 286 13.34 12.80 0.95
N TYR A 287 12.45 12.23 1.77
CA TYR A 287 12.65 10.88 2.34
C TYR A 287 12.71 9.79 1.28
N GLU A 288 11.92 9.87 0.21
CA GLU A 288 12.03 8.92 -0.91
C GLU A 288 13.43 8.95 -1.55
N ASP A 289 14.04 10.13 -1.73
CA ASP A 289 15.40 10.24 -2.27
C ASP A 289 16.44 9.67 -1.30
N ILE A 290 16.33 9.99 -0.01
CA ILE A 290 17.22 9.43 1.03
C ILE A 290 17.09 7.90 1.08
N LEU A 291 15.86 7.38 1.10
CA LEU A 291 15.60 5.94 1.15
C LEU A 291 16.05 5.24 -0.12
N ALA A 292 15.90 5.85 -1.30
CA ALA A 292 16.42 5.30 -2.54
C ALA A 292 17.95 5.19 -2.49
N LEU A 293 18.65 6.24 -2.05
CA LEU A 293 20.10 6.22 -1.88
C LEU A 293 20.55 5.14 -0.88
N LEU A 294 19.86 5.00 0.26
CA LEU A 294 20.13 3.93 1.21
C LEU A 294 19.89 2.55 0.61
N THR A 295 18.84 2.39 -0.21
CA THR A 295 18.54 1.14 -0.94
C THR A 295 19.65 0.80 -1.95
N LEU A 296 20.26 1.80 -2.60
CA LEU A 296 21.43 1.57 -3.46
C LEU A 296 22.59 0.96 -2.67
N PHE A 297 22.89 1.52 -1.48
CA PHE A 297 23.91 0.96 -0.61
C PHE A 297 23.53 -0.42 -0.08
N GLU A 298 22.27 -0.66 0.28
CA GLU A 298 21.77 -1.99 0.66
C GLU A 298 22.08 -3.03 -0.43
N ILE A 299 21.81 -2.71 -1.70
CA ILE A 299 22.11 -3.61 -2.83
C ILE A 299 23.61 -3.88 -2.93
N LEU A 300 24.46 -2.85 -2.80
CA LEU A 300 25.91 -3.00 -2.88
C LEU A 300 26.46 -3.89 -1.74
N PHE A 301 26.01 -3.65 -0.51
CA PHE A 301 26.42 -4.45 0.66
C PHE A 301 25.82 -5.86 0.67
N LEU A 302 24.68 -6.07 0.01
CA LEU A 302 24.12 -7.42 -0.18
C LEU A 302 24.82 -8.18 -1.32
N ALA A 303 25.23 -7.50 -2.38
CA ALA A 303 25.87 -8.12 -3.55
C ALA A 303 27.19 -8.82 -3.19
N TYR A 304 27.98 -8.24 -2.28
CA TYR A 304 29.26 -8.82 -1.85
C TYR A 304 29.14 -10.19 -1.16
N PRO A 305 28.36 -10.36 -0.05
CA PRO A 305 28.17 -11.66 0.58
C PRO A 305 27.45 -12.66 -0.32
N VAL A 306 26.51 -12.21 -1.18
CA VAL A 306 25.87 -13.08 -2.18
C VAL A 306 26.89 -13.60 -3.19
N GLY A 307 27.78 -12.74 -3.71
CA GLY A 307 28.86 -13.15 -4.60
C GLY A 307 29.80 -14.18 -3.96
N LEU A 308 30.19 -13.96 -2.70
CA LEU A 308 30.98 -14.92 -1.93
C LEU A 308 30.23 -16.25 -1.75
N ALA A 309 28.96 -16.21 -1.38
CA ALA A 309 28.13 -17.39 -1.22
C ALA A 309 28.01 -18.20 -2.53
N LEU A 310 27.87 -17.53 -3.68
CA LEU A 310 27.87 -18.16 -5.00
C LEU A 310 29.22 -18.81 -5.34
N VAL A 311 30.34 -18.15 -5.03
CA VAL A 311 31.68 -18.73 -5.22
C VAL A 311 31.86 -19.97 -4.34
N PHE A 312 31.51 -19.88 -3.06
CA PHE A 312 31.56 -21.03 -2.15
C PHE A 312 30.62 -22.16 -2.60
N PHE A 313 29.42 -21.82 -3.08
CA PHE A 313 28.48 -22.78 -3.64
C PHE A 313 29.06 -23.47 -4.88
N CYS A 314 29.69 -22.73 -5.81
CA CYS A 314 30.37 -23.29 -6.98
C CYS A 314 31.54 -24.19 -6.61
N ILE A 315 32.38 -23.79 -5.64
CA ILE A 315 33.49 -24.62 -5.14
C ILE A 315 32.93 -25.89 -4.48
N TRP A 316 31.93 -25.76 -3.62
CA TRP A 316 31.26 -26.88 -2.98
C TRP A 316 30.61 -27.82 -3.99
N TRP A 317 30.01 -27.28 -5.05
CA TRP A 317 29.41 -28.04 -6.14
C TRP A 317 30.45 -28.79 -6.97
N LYS A 318 31.61 -28.19 -7.24
CA LYS A 318 32.73 -28.83 -7.96
C LYS A 318 33.44 -29.90 -7.12
N HIS A 319 33.53 -29.73 -5.81
CA HIS A 319 34.14 -30.70 -4.88
C HIS A 319 33.13 -31.66 -4.25
N LYS A 320 31.94 -31.77 -4.84
CA LYS A 320 30.89 -32.66 -4.36
C LYS A 320 31.28 -34.11 -4.66
N GLY A 321 32.05 -34.74 -3.76
CA GLY A 321 32.38 -36.17 -3.78
C GLY A 321 31.19 -37.09 -3.48
N TRP A 322 29.96 -36.63 -3.72
CA TRP A 322 28.74 -37.41 -3.59
C TRP A 322 28.02 -37.42 -4.92
N THR A 323 27.99 -38.61 -5.52
CA THR A 323 27.20 -38.87 -6.71
C THR A 323 25.73 -38.86 -6.28
N MET A 324 24.79 -38.37 -7.10
CA MET A 324 23.34 -38.53 -6.81
C MET A 324 22.95 -39.99 -6.54
N ARG A 325 23.76 -40.94 -7.01
CA ARG A 325 23.73 -42.36 -6.67
C ARG A 325 24.00 -42.64 -5.19
N ASP A 326 24.94 -41.96 -4.53
CA ASP A 326 25.28 -42.19 -3.12
C ASP A 326 24.21 -41.64 -2.17
N VAL A 327 23.59 -40.50 -2.51
CA VAL A 327 22.42 -39.97 -1.77
C VAL A 327 21.25 -40.93 -1.91
N ARG A 328 20.99 -41.43 -3.13
CA ARG A 328 19.92 -42.41 -3.40
C ARG A 328 20.19 -43.73 -2.69
N LEU A 329 21.42 -44.24 -2.72
CA LEU A 329 21.81 -45.45 -1.99
C LEU A 329 21.65 -45.27 -0.49
N LYS A 330 22.08 -44.14 0.09
CA LYS A 330 21.84 -43.84 1.51
C LYS A 330 20.36 -43.69 1.86
N ALA A 331 19.54 -43.18 0.94
CA ALA A 331 18.09 -43.08 1.13
C ALA A 331 17.41 -44.45 1.03
N VAL A 332 17.82 -45.30 0.09
CA VAL A 332 17.37 -46.70 -0.06
C VAL A 332 17.78 -47.51 1.16
N ASP A 333 19.03 -47.44 1.59
CA ASP A 333 19.54 -48.07 2.82
C ASP A 333 18.71 -47.65 4.05
N LYS A 334 18.37 -46.36 4.15
CA LYS A 334 17.60 -45.84 5.28
C LYS A 334 16.13 -46.28 5.22
N ALA A 335 15.58 -46.42 4.00
CA ALA A 335 14.24 -46.95 3.77
C ALA A 335 14.18 -48.45 4.09
N GLU A 336 15.17 -49.24 3.66
CA GLU A 336 15.29 -50.67 3.94
C GLU A 336 15.44 -50.93 5.43
N ARG A 337 16.35 -50.22 6.12
CA ARG A 337 16.49 -50.30 7.58
C ARG A 337 15.21 -49.91 8.33
N TRP A 338 14.40 -49.02 7.77
CA TRP A 338 13.11 -48.65 8.34
C TRP A 338 12.02 -49.71 8.10
N VAL A 339 12.03 -50.34 6.92
CA VAL A 339 11.16 -51.47 6.58
C VAL A 339 11.50 -52.71 7.41
N GLU A 340 12.79 -53.00 7.62
CA GLU A 340 13.25 -54.09 8.49
C GLU A 340 12.81 -53.88 9.94
N LYS A 341 13.01 -52.67 10.50
CA LYS A 341 12.48 -52.33 11.84
C LYS A 341 10.96 -52.48 11.94
N ARG A 342 10.22 -52.24 10.85
CA ARG A 342 8.77 -52.50 10.80
C ARG A 342 8.45 -54.00 10.72
N ARG A 343 9.21 -54.79 9.94
CA ARG A 343 9.05 -56.24 9.83
C ARG A 343 9.41 -56.96 11.14
N GLU A 344 10.45 -56.53 11.84
CA GLU A 344 10.81 -57.04 13.16
C GLU A 344 9.72 -56.76 14.20
N LYS A 345 9.15 -55.55 14.21
CA LYS A 345 8.01 -55.22 15.07
C LYS A 345 6.78 -56.09 14.75
N ARG A 346 6.53 -56.43 13.48
CA ARG A 346 5.47 -57.35 13.06
C ARG A 346 5.77 -58.81 13.43
N ARG A 347 7.02 -59.27 13.33
CA ARG A 347 7.45 -60.61 13.76
C ARG A 347 7.39 -60.79 15.28
N LYS A 348 7.78 -59.77 16.05
CA LYS A 348 7.59 -59.75 17.52
C LYS A 348 6.10 -59.76 17.90
N LYS A 349 5.24 -59.12 17.10
CA LYS A 349 3.77 -59.19 17.26
C LYS A 349 3.20 -60.59 16.95
N LYS A 350 3.71 -61.27 15.91
CA LYS A 350 3.30 -62.64 15.55
C LYS A 350 3.81 -63.73 16.50
N LYS A 351 4.98 -63.54 17.13
CA LYS A 351 5.51 -64.46 18.16
C LYS A 351 4.90 -64.25 19.55
N GLY A 352 4.04 -63.24 19.72
CA GLY A 352 3.37 -62.90 20.98
C GLY A 352 1.90 -63.32 21.07
N SER A 353 1.40 -64.12 20.13
CA SER A 353 0.01 -64.60 20.11
C SER A 353 0.01 -66.12 19.86
N PRO A 354 -0.20 -66.96 20.89
CA PRO A 354 -0.49 -68.38 20.70
C PRO A 354 -1.98 -68.58 20.37
N ASP A 355 -2.22 -69.57 19.50
CA ASP A 355 -3.49 -70.21 19.11
C ASP A 355 -4.59 -69.40 18.41
N SER A 356 -4.79 -69.68 17.13
CA SER A 356 -5.81 -70.64 16.66
C SER A 356 -5.77 -70.71 15.13
N ASP A 357 -5.63 -71.94 14.63
CA ASP A 357 -5.69 -72.32 13.23
C ASP A 357 -7.12 -72.16 12.69
N ASP A 358 -7.25 -71.69 11.45
CA ASP A 358 -8.21 -72.24 10.47
C ASP A 358 -7.83 -71.82 9.04
N PHE A 359 -7.96 -72.80 8.15
CA PHE A 359 -7.52 -72.87 6.76
C PHE A 359 -8.26 -71.91 5.81
N GLU A 360 -7.59 -71.41 4.76
CA GLU A 360 -8.14 -71.47 3.39
C GLU A 360 -7.07 -71.33 2.30
N TYR A 361 -7.18 -72.21 1.31
CA TYR A 361 -6.27 -72.46 0.19
C TYR A 361 -6.79 -71.69 -1.03
N ILE A 362 -5.99 -70.83 -1.68
CA ILE A 362 -6.35 -70.32 -3.02
C ILE A 362 -5.11 -70.25 -3.95
N GLU A 363 -5.37 -70.84 -5.10
CA GLU A 363 -4.62 -71.20 -6.31
C GLU A 363 -4.01 -70.02 -7.08
N PHE A 364 -2.93 -70.31 -7.81
CA PHE A 364 -2.37 -69.49 -8.89
C PHE A 364 -3.00 -69.94 -10.22
N GLU A 365 -3.54 -69.02 -11.03
CA GLU A 365 -3.11 -68.72 -12.41
C GLU A 365 -4.08 -67.77 -13.14
N ASP A 366 -3.46 -66.70 -13.66
CA ASP A 366 -3.55 -66.07 -14.99
C ASP A 366 -4.88 -65.60 -15.64
N ASP A 367 -4.69 -64.63 -16.55
CA ASP A 367 -5.59 -64.16 -17.64
C ASP A 367 -6.44 -62.89 -17.38
N GLY A 368 -6.20 -61.83 -18.17
CA GLY A 368 -7.23 -60.80 -18.40
C GLY A 368 -6.74 -59.36 -18.57
N PHE A 369 -6.18 -59.09 -19.75
CA PHE A 369 -5.75 -57.78 -20.25
C PHE A 369 -6.94 -56.83 -20.53
N MET A 370 -6.79 -55.57 -20.07
CA MET A 370 -7.46 -54.31 -20.43
C MET A 370 -8.97 -54.12 -20.17
N ASP A 371 -9.30 -53.22 -19.24
CA ASP A 371 -9.93 -51.92 -19.55
C ASP A 371 -9.92 -50.99 -18.31
N GLU A 372 -9.37 -49.79 -18.46
CA GLU A 372 -9.44 -48.67 -17.50
C GLU A 372 -10.77 -47.90 -17.65
N PRO A 373 -11.17 -46.91 -16.80
CA PRO A 373 -10.49 -46.30 -15.64
C PRO A 373 -11.41 -46.04 -14.42
N GLY A 374 -10.84 -45.80 -13.23
CA GLY A 374 -11.61 -45.40 -12.04
C GLY A 374 -10.79 -44.77 -10.93
N VAL A 375 -10.62 -43.45 -11.00
CA VAL A 375 -9.88 -42.62 -10.05
C VAL A 375 -10.42 -42.74 -8.61
N LYS A 376 -9.49 -43.05 -7.70
CA LYS A 376 -9.61 -42.95 -6.24
C LYS A 376 -10.04 -41.56 -5.81
N SER A 377 -10.95 -41.48 -4.84
CA SER A 377 -10.99 -40.38 -3.86
C SER A 377 -11.66 -40.81 -2.55
N PRO A 378 -11.36 -40.13 -1.43
CA PRO A 378 -11.18 -40.77 -0.14
C PRO A 378 -12.39 -40.65 0.81
N MET A 379 -12.47 -41.64 1.71
CA MET A 379 -12.94 -41.61 3.10
C MET A 379 -13.82 -40.41 3.54
N LYS A 380 -15.11 -40.66 3.76
CA LYS A 380 -16.03 -39.78 4.50
C LYS A 380 -15.67 -39.72 5.98
N ARG A 381 -15.45 -38.51 6.50
CA ARG A 381 -15.68 -38.12 7.90
C ARG A 381 -17.16 -37.74 8.11
N LYS A 382 -17.55 -37.78 9.38
CA LYS A 382 -18.89 -37.74 9.99
C LYS A 382 -19.89 -36.72 9.41
N GLY A 383 -21.17 -37.07 9.58
CA GLY A 383 -22.34 -36.47 8.97
C GLY A 383 -22.65 -35.01 9.34
N LYS A 384 -23.21 -34.31 8.35
CA LYS A 384 -24.36 -33.39 8.47
C LYS A 384 -25.09 -33.42 7.13
N ALA A 385 -26.42 -33.50 7.18
CA ALA A 385 -27.32 -33.74 6.05
C ALA A 385 -27.27 -32.61 5.00
N PRO A 386 -27.39 -32.89 3.69
CA PRO A 386 -27.57 -31.84 2.69
C PRO A 386 -28.96 -31.84 2.06
N LYS A 387 -29.50 -30.63 1.95
CA LYS A 387 -30.63 -30.22 1.10
C LYS A 387 -30.30 -30.43 -0.38
N GLU A 388 -31.33 -30.82 -1.11
CA GLU A 388 -31.42 -31.10 -2.54
C GLU A 388 -31.20 -29.83 -3.40
N LYS A 389 -30.35 -29.93 -4.43
CA LYS A 389 -30.33 -29.00 -5.58
C LYS A 389 -29.87 -29.74 -6.84
N ASP A 390 -30.75 -29.68 -7.84
CA ASP A 390 -30.68 -30.31 -9.16
C ASP A 390 -29.32 -30.16 -9.87
N ARG A 391 -28.79 -31.27 -10.36
CA ARG A 391 -27.63 -31.30 -11.25
C ARG A 391 -28.07 -31.76 -12.64
N LYS A 392 -28.12 -30.82 -13.59
CA LYS A 392 -28.21 -31.11 -15.03
C LYS A 392 -27.02 -31.97 -15.51
N PRO A 393 -27.23 -32.89 -16.47
CA PRO A 393 -26.25 -33.93 -16.84
C PRO A 393 -24.96 -33.37 -17.47
N ALA A 394 -23.87 -34.13 -17.33
CA ALA A 394 -22.50 -33.70 -17.66
C ALA A 394 -22.25 -33.36 -19.14
N SER A 395 -23.15 -33.77 -20.06
CA SER A 395 -23.11 -33.44 -21.48
C SER A 395 -23.39 -31.95 -21.73
N GLU A 396 -24.41 -31.38 -21.07
CA GLU A 396 -24.80 -29.98 -21.23
C GLU A 396 -23.72 -29.00 -20.75
N ARG A 397 -22.99 -29.36 -19.67
CA ARG A 397 -21.86 -28.55 -19.19
C ARG A 397 -20.68 -28.53 -20.16
N ARG A 398 -20.47 -29.61 -20.92
CA ARG A 398 -19.41 -29.69 -21.94
C ARG A 398 -19.77 -28.85 -23.16
N GLU A 399 -21.04 -28.88 -23.57
CA GLU A 399 -21.56 -28.07 -24.68
C GLU A 399 -21.53 -26.58 -24.32
N ALA A 400 -22.02 -26.20 -23.14
CA ALA A 400 -21.96 -24.82 -22.66
C ALA A 400 -20.52 -24.27 -22.62
N ARG A 401 -19.54 -25.08 -22.18
CA ARG A 401 -18.11 -24.69 -22.22
C ARG A 401 -17.57 -24.55 -23.64
N ARG A 402 -18.09 -25.30 -24.60
CA ARG A 402 -17.66 -25.24 -26.01
C ARG A 402 -18.22 -23.99 -26.69
N GLU A 403 -19.48 -23.65 -26.42
CA GLU A 403 -20.14 -22.42 -26.86
C GLU A 403 -19.46 -21.18 -26.27
N GLU A 404 -19.15 -21.19 -24.98
CA GLU A 404 -18.44 -20.07 -24.32
C GLU A 404 -17.06 -19.82 -24.94
N ARG A 405 -16.34 -20.90 -25.31
CA ARG A 405 -15.04 -20.79 -26.00
C ARG A 405 -15.17 -20.24 -27.42
N LEU A 406 -16.25 -20.59 -28.13
CA LEU A 406 -16.53 -20.05 -29.47
C LEU A 406 -16.88 -18.57 -29.41
N ARG A 407 -17.71 -18.17 -28.43
CA ARG A 407 -18.07 -16.77 -28.18
C ARG A 407 -16.85 -15.90 -27.86
N LYS A 408 -15.99 -16.36 -26.95
CA LYS A 408 -14.71 -15.68 -26.62
C LYS A 408 -13.77 -15.56 -27.83
N LYS A 409 -13.81 -16.53 -28.76
CA LYS A 409 -13.04 -16.46 -30.03
C LYS A 409 -13.62 -15.42 -31.00
N GLN A 410 -14.95 -15.33 -31.09
CA GLN A 410 -15.62 -14.33 -31.94
C GLN A 410 -15.43 -12.91 -31.40
N GLU A 411 -15.57 -12.70 -30.10
CA GLU A 411 -15.30 -11.41 -29.45
C GLU A 411 -13.87 -10.95 -29.73
N LYS A 412 -12.86 -11.83 -29.55
CA LYS A 412 -11.46 -11.50 -29.87
C LYS A 412 -11.23 -11.15 -31.35
N LYS A 413 -11.99 -11.73 -32.28
CA LYS A 413 -11.91 -11.36 -33.70
C LYS A 413 -12.51 -9.97 -33.93
N GLN A 414 -13.69 -9.70 -33.38
CA GLN A 414 -14.34 -8.40 -33.50
C GLN A 414 -13.51 -7.27 -32.88
N THR A 415 -12.91 -7.47 -31.70
CA THR A 415 -12.02 -6.47 -31.09
C THR A 415 -10.78 -6.20 -31.95
N LYS A 416 -10.24 -7.22 -32.63
CA LYS A 416 -9.10 -7.05 -33.55
C LYS A 416 -9.50 -6.26 -34.80
N GLU A 417 -10.67 -6.50 -35.35
CA GLU A 417 -11.19 -5.76 -36.50
C GLU A 417 -11.48 -4.29 -36.14
N GLN A 418 -12.13 -4.03 -35.00
CA GLN A 418 -12.36 -2.68 -34.50
C GLN A 418 -11.04 -1.90 -34.28
N LYS A 419 -10.01 -2.54 -33.70
CA LYS A 419 -8.68 -1.93 -33.56
C LYS A 419 -8.02 -1.65 -34.91
N LYS A 420 -8.22 -2.51 -35.92
CA LYS A 420 -7.69 -2.33 -37.28
C LYS A 420 -8.40 -1.18 -38.00
N GLU A 421 -9.70 -1.02 -37.80
CA GLU A 421 -10.50 0.06 -38.36
C GLU A 421 -10.19 1.42 -37.70
N GLN A 422 -10.03 1.47 -36.38
CA GLN A 422 -9.56 2.67 -35.67
C GLN A 422 -8.17 3.12 -36.16
N ARG A 423 -7.26 2.17 -36.42
CA ARG A 423 -5.94 2.46 -37.01
C ARG A 423 -6.04 3.00 -38.44
N ARG A 424 -6.99 2.52 -39.25
CA ARG A 424 -7.26 3.06 -40.59
C ARG A 424 -7.83 4.48 -40.54
N LYS A 425 -8.78 4.75 -39.64
CA LYS A 425 -9.34 6.10 -39.42
C LYS A 425 -8.29 7.10 -38.93
N LYS A 426 -7.34 6.68 -38.07
CA LYS A 426 -6.21 7.52 -37.64
C LYS A 426 -5.22 7.82 -38.78
N LYS A 427 -4.97 6.90 -39.70
CA LYS A 427 -4.10 7.14 -40.88
C LYS A 427 -4.76 7.98 -41.97
N GLY A 428 -6.08 7.96 -42.09
CA GLY A 428 -6.81 8.80 -43.06
C GLY A 428 -6.89 10.29 -42.67
N LYS A 429 -6.72 10.62 -41.38
CA LYS A 429 -6.76 12.02 -40.89
C LYS A 429 -5.41 12.75 -40.95
N THR A 430 -4.30 12.05 -41.20
CA THR A 430 -2.93 12.63 -41.24
C THR A 430 -2.32 12.72 -42.65
N GLY A 431 -3.07 12.39 -43.69
CA GLY A 431 -2.59 12.42 -45.08
C GLY A 431 -3.27 13.48 -45.97
N GLY A 432 -3.94 14.47 -45.38
CA GLY A 432 -4.75 15.46 -46.09
C GLY A 432 -4.31 16.91 -45.94
N GLU A 433 -3.12 17.18 -45.42
CA GLU A 433 -2.49 18.50 -45.45
C GLU A 433 -0.98 18.31 -45.71
N LEU A 434 -0.61 18.37 -46.98
CA LEU A 434 0.71 18.73 -47.47
C LEU A 434 0.51 19.79 -48.55
#